data_AF-A0A2N6IP09-F1
#
_entry.id   AF-A0A2N6IP09-F1
#
_cell.length_a   1.000
_cell.length_b   1.000
_cell.length_c   1.000
_cell.angle_alpha   90.00
_cell.angle_beta   90.00
_cell.angle_gamma   90.00
#
_symmetry.space_group_name_H-M   'P 1'
#
loop_
_entity.id
_entity.type
_entity.pdbx_description
1 polymer ?
#
loop_
_entity_poly.entity_id
_entity_poly.type
_entity_poly.pdbx_seq_one_letter_code
_entity_poly.pdbx_strand_id
1 'polypeptide(L)'
;MTSFTAETPEQLFSYGTLQQADVQLATFGRLLDSRPDQLPGYRLALLAISADELRQADQYEVAAYRCERVTLASGMQAWAYVDARDATP
;
A
#
# COMPACT_ATOMS: atom_id res chain seq x y z
N MET A 1 36.87 1.39 -14.87
CA MET A 1 35.51 1.49 -15.41
C MET A 1 34.57 1.02 -14.32
N THR A 2 33.90 1.94 -13.65
CA THR A 2 32.93 1.63 -12.59
C THR A 2 31.62 1.25 -13.28
N SER A 3 31.23 -0.02 -13.20
CA SER A 3 29.92 -0.46 -13.68
C SER A 3 28.84 0.06 -12.73
N PHE A 4 27.86 0.79 -13.26
CA PHE A 4 26.62 1.08 -12.55
C PHE A 4 25.70 -0.13 -12.75
N THR A 5 25.48 -0.91 -11.70
CA THR A 5 24.40 -1.90 -11.69
C THR A 5 23.09 -1.11 -11.77
N ALA A 6 22.31 -1.29 -12.83
CA ALA A 6 20.96 -0.76 -12.87
C ALA A 6 20.16 -1.49 -11.78
N GLU A 7 19.80 -0.78 -10.71
CA GLU A 7 18.94 -1.36 -9.69
C GLU A 7 17.57 -1.65 -10.31
N THR A 8 17.13 -2.89 -10.21
CA THR A 8 15.79 -3.30 -10.65
C THR A 8 14.76 -2.50 -9.85
N PRO A 9 13.82 -1.79 -10.50
CA PRO A 9 12.85 -0.99 -9.78
C PRO A 9 11.93 -1.88 -8.93
N GLU A 10 11.88 -1.57 -7.63
CA GLU A 10 10.93 -2.16 -6.70
C GLU A 10 9.49 -1.72 -7.06
N GLN A 11 8.53 -2.63 -6.89
CA GLN A 11 7.11 -2.35 -7.14
C GLN A 11 6.38 -2.08 -5.83
N LEU A 12 5.41 -1.18 -5.83
CA LEU A 12 4.56 -0.84 -4.69
C LEU A 12 3.10 -0.88 -5.13
N PHE A 13 2.29 -1.70 -4.46
CA PHE A 13 0.84 -1.71 -4.63
C PHE A 13 0.22 -0.62 -3.74
N SER A 14 -0.39 0.39 -4.37
CA SER A 14 -1.06 1.48 -3.65
C SER A 14 -2.57 1.41 -3.84
N TYR A 15 -3.31 1.60 -2.74
CA TYR A 15 -4.77 1.58 -2.69
C TYR A 15 -5.33 2.82 -1.95
N GLY A 16 -4.54 3.90 -1.86
CA GLY A 16 -4.87 5.12 -1.11
C GLY A 16 -4.34 6.40 -1.77
N THR A 17 -4.08 7.43 -0.96
CA THR A 17 -3.74 8.79 -1.43
C THR A 17 -2.48 8.88 -2.29
N LEU A 18 -1.55 7.92 -2.18
CA LEU A 18 -0.35 7.86 -3.04
C LEU A 18 -0.69 7.67 -4.53
N GLN A 19 -1.93 7.34 -4.89
CA GLN A 19 -2.41 7.36 -6.27
C GLN A 19 -2.60 8.79 -6.82
N GLN A 20 -2.69 9.81 -5.96
CA GLN A 20 -2.91 11.21 -6.34
C GLN A 20 -1.59 11.88 -6.79
N ALA A 21 -1.67 12.68 -7.87
CA ALA A 21 -0.48 13.26 -8.51
C ALA A 21 0.28 14.25 -7.62
N ASP A 22 -0.43 15.08 -6.86
CA ASP A 22 0.13 16.04 -5.91
C ASP A 22 0.87 15.35 -4.76
N VAL A 23 0.30 14.27 -4.21
CA VAL A 23 0.95 13.43 -3.20
C VAL A 23 2.22 12.79 -3.76
N GLN A 24 2.19 12.24 -4.97
CA GLN A 24 3.39 11.66 -5.62
C GLN A 24 4.49 12.71 -5.83
N LEU A 25 4.14 13.90 -6.30
CA LEU A 25 5.09 14.99 -6.49
C LEU A 25 5.69 15.44 -5.16
N ALA A 26 4.87 15.56 -4.10
CA ALA A 26 5.34 15.93 -2.77
C ALA A 26 6.23 14.85 -2.13
N THR A 27 5.94 13.56 -2.33
CA THR A 27 6.70 12.44 -1.72
C THR A 27 7.94 12.07 -2.53
N PHE A 28 7.86 12.03 -3.86
CA PHE A 28 8.91 11.48 -4.73
C PHE A 28 9.53 12.50 -5.69
N GLY A 29 8.99 13.72 -5.79
CA GLY A 29 9.47 14.75 -6.72
C GLY A 29 9.17 14.45 -8.20
N ARG A 30 8.41 13.39 -8.50
CA ARG A 30 8.02 12.98 -9.85
C ARG A 30 6.73 12.17 -9.82
N LEU A 31 6.05 12.08 -10.97
CA LEU A 31 4.95 11.14 -11.16
C LEU A 31 5.49 9.72 -11.34
N LEU A 32 4.75 8.74 -10.81
CA LEU A 32 5.04 7.32 -10.96
C LEU A 32 4.15 6.72 -12.05
N ASP A 33 4.70 5.86 -12.88
CA ASP A 33 3.93 5.09 -13.85
C ASP A 33 3.14 3.99 -13.12
N SER A 34 1.84 4.22 -12.95
CA SER A 34 0.94 3.23 -12.34
C SER A 34 0.31 2.32 -13.37
N ARG A 35 0.05 1.06 -12.99
CA ARG A 35 -0.79 0.13 -13.75
C ARG A 35 -1.84 -0.47 -12.80
N PRO A 36 -3.13 -0.52 -13.18
CA PRO A 36 -4.15 -1.18 -12.37
C PRO A 36 -3.83 -2.66 -12.15
N ASP A 37 -3.99 -3.13 -10.91
CA ASP A 37 -3.83 -4.53 -10.52
C ASP A 37 -4.71 -4.83 -9.29
N GLN A 38 -4.72 -6.08 -8.84
CA GLN A 38 -5.45 -6.53 -7.66
C GLN A 38 -4.50 -7.22 -6.68
N LEU A 39 -4.79 -7.10 -5.38
CA LEU A 39 -4.15 -7.86 -4.32
C LEU A 39 -5.10 -8.99 -3.88
N PRO A 40 -4.92 -10.24 -4.37
CA PRO A 40 -5.83 -11.35 -4.05
C PRO A 40 -5.87 -11.63 -2.55
N GLY A 41 -7.05 -12.01 -2.05
CA GLY A 41 -7.28 -12.25 -0.61
C GLY A 41 -7.58 -10.98 0.19
N TYR A 42 -7.40 -9.80 -0.40
CA TYR A 42 -7.71 -8.52 0.24
C TYR A 42 -8.87 -7.82 -0.48
N ARG A 43 -9.71 -7.13 0.29
CA ARG A 43 -10.84 -6.36 -0.22
C ARG A 43 -11.01 -5.07 0.56
N LEU A 44 -11.13 -3.95 -0.14
CA LEU A 44 -11.63 -2.71 0.44
C LEU A 44 -13.15 -2.80 0.61
N ALA A 45 -13.65 -2.53 1.81
CA ALA A 45 -15.07 -2.58 2.13
C ALA A 45 -15.50 -1.34 2.91
N LEU A 46 -16.73 -0.88 2.66
CA LEU A 46 -17.38 0.12 3.49
C LEU A 46 -17.93 -0.57 4.75
N LEU A 47 -17.53 -0.08 5.92
CA LEU A 47 -18.03 -0.59 7.20
C LEU A 47 -19.09 0.36 7.75
N ALA A 48 -20.30 -0.16 7.99
CA ALA A 48 -21.34 0.58 8.69
C ALA A 48 -21.09 0.46 10.20
N ILE A 49 -20.75 1.57 10.84
CA ILE A 49 -20.44 1.63 12.27
C ILE A 49 -21.28 2.72 12.97
N SER A 50 -21.48 2.55 14.27
CA SER A 50 -22.11 3.55 15.13
C SER A 50 -21.15 4.72 15.44
N ALA A 51 -21.70 5.81 15.98
CA ALA A 51 -20.90 6.96 16.40
C ALA A 51 -19.92 6.63 17.54
N ASP A 52 -20.25 5.65 18.39
CA ASP A 52 -19.38 5.21 19.48
C ASP A 52 -18.22 4.37 18.94
N GLU A 53 -18.49 3.48 17.99
CA GLU A 53 -17.46 2.69 17.29
C GLU A 53 -16.55 3.57 16.43
N LEU A 54 -17.06 4.65 15.83
CA LEU A 54 -16.23 5.63 15.13
C LEU A 54 -15.22 6.29 16.08
N ARG A 55 -15.66 6.72 17.28
CA ARG A 55 -14.76 7.29 18.30
C ARG A 55 -13.71 6.29 18.78
N GLN A 56 -14.06 4.99 18.81
CA GLN A 56 -13.10 3.93 19.13
C GLN A 56 -12.10 3.72 17.98
N ALA A 57 -12.55 3.78 16.72
CA ALA A 57 -11.70 3.69 15.55
C ALA A 57 -10.70 4.86 15.47
N ASP A 58 -11.13 6.09 15.80
CA ASP A 58 -10.24 7.26 15.86
C ASP A 58 -9.10 7.07 16.88
N GLN A 59 -9.38 6.40 18.02
CA GLN A 59 -8.36 6.08 19.02
C GLN A 59 -7.40 4.97 18.57
N TYR A 60 -7.81 4.16 17.59
CA TYR A 60 -7.05 3.01 17.11
C TYR A 60 -5.92 3.38 16.12
N GLU A 61 -5.88 4.59 15.56
CA GLU A 61 -5.03 4.96 14.41
C GLU A 61 -3.49 4.91 14.63
N VAL A 62 -2.99 4.44 15.79
CA VAL A 62 -1.56 4.32 16.07
C VAL A 62 -1.00 2.94 15.67
N ALA A 63 -0.15 2.94 14.64
CA ALA A 63 0.82 1.90 14.26
C ALA A 63 0.30 0.53 13.76
N ALA A 64 -0.85 0.47 13.10
CA ALA A 64 -1.47 -0.80 12.69
C ALA A 64 -1.01 -1.41 11.35
N TYR A 65 -0.04 -0.84 10.63
CA TYR A 65 0.36 -1.34 9.29
C TYR A 65 1.83 -1.72 9.20
N ARG A 66 2.13 -2.86 8.55
CA ARG A 66 3.50 -3.29 8.19
C ARG A 66 3.68 -3.28 6.69
N CYS A 67 4.89 -2.97 6.22
CA CYS A 67 5.26 -3.09 4.82
C CYS A 67 5.73 -4.52 4.54
N GLU A 68 4.99 -5.27 3.72
CA GLU A 68 5.30 -6.65 3.37
C GLU A 68 5.35 -6.84 1.85
N ARG A 69 6.13 -7.82 1.40
CA ARG A 69 6.24 -8.17 -0.02
C ARG A 69 5.22 -9.27 -0.36
N VAL A 70 4.33 -8.96 -1.31
CA VAL A 70 3.18 -9.78 -1.71
C VAL A 70 3.19 -10.06 -3.22
N THR A 71 2.45 -11.09 -3.64
CA THR A 71 2.21 -11.40 -5.06
C THR A 71 0.85 -10.85 -5.49
N LEU A 72 0.84 -10.02 -6.52
CA LEU A 72 -0.38 -9.45 -7.09
C LEU A 72 -1.08 -10.42 -8.06
N ALA A 73 -2.31 -10.11 -8.47
CA ALA A 73 -3.07 -10.93 -9.42
C ALA A 73 -2.36 -11.07 -10.78
N SER A 74 -1.56 -10.07 -11.18
CA SER A 74 -0.68 -10.13 -12.36
C SER A 74 0.51 -11.10 -12.23
N GLY A 75 0.79 -11.62 -11.03
CA GLY A 75 1.98 -12.41 -10.71
C GLY A 75 3.22 -11.56 -10.38
N MET A 76 3.11 -10.23 -10.37
CA MET A 76 4.20 -9.34 -9.97
C MET A 76 4.40 -9.34 -8.45
N GLN A 77 5.65 -9.28 -8.00
CA GLN A 77 5.99 -9.00 -6.61
C GLN A 77 5.95 -7.51 -6.36
N ALA A 78 5.26 -7.10 -5.29
CA ALA A 78 5.21 -5.71 -4.87
C ALA A 78 5.25 -5.60 -3.35
N TRP A 79 5.73 -4.47 -2.85
CA TRP A 79 5.45 -4.04 -1.48
C TRP A 79 3.99 -3.65 -1.35
N ALA A 80 3.37 -4.01 -0.24
CA ALA A 80 2.06 -3.53 0.18
C ALA A 80 2.13 -3.21 1.67
N TYR A 81 1.49 -2.12 2.07
CA TYR A 81 1.17 -1.92 3.48
C TYR A 81 -0.02 -2.82 3.81
N VAL A 82 0.15 -3.76 4.73
CA VAL A 82 -0.91 -4.68 5.18
C VAL A 82 -1.13 -4.47 6.67
N ASP A 83 -2.33 -4.80 7.16
CA ASP A 83 -2.60 -4.76 8.60
C ASP A 83 -1.57 -5.63 9.32
N ALA A 84 -0.85 -5.04 10.28
CA ALA A 84 0.23 -5.69 11.01
C ALA A 84 -0.25 -6.92 11.79
N ARG A 85 -1.55 -7.05 12.05
CA ARG A 85 -2.19 -8.19 12.73
C ARG A 85 -2.55 -9.33 11.79
N ASP A 86 -2.74 -9.05 10.50
CA ASP A 86 -2.99 -10.06 9.47
C ASP A 86 -1.65 -10.64 8.99
N ALA A 87 -0.92 -11.28 9.89
CA ALA A 87 0.11 -12.23 9.48
C ALA A 87 -0.60 -13.56 9.21
N THR A 88 -0.85 -13.89 7.95
CA THR A 88 -1.24 -15.26 7.58
C THR A 88 -0.17 -16.21 8.17
N PRO A 89 -0.52 -17.19 9.03
CA PRO A 89 0.43 -18.17 9.53
C PRO A 89 1.03 -19.05 8.43
#